data_AF-A0A9E8N1P6-F1
#
_entry.id   AF-A0A9E8N1P6-F1
#
_cell.length_a   1.000
_cell.length_b   1.000
_cell.length_c   1.000
_cell.angle_alpha   90.00
_cell.angle_beta   90.00
_cell.angle_gamma   90.00
#
_symmetry.space_group_name_H-M   'P 1'
#
loop_
_entity.id
_entity.type
_entity.pdbx_description
1 polymer ?
#
loop_
_entity_poly.entity_id
_entity_poly.type
_entity_poly.pdbx_seq_one_letter_code
_entity_poly.pdbx_strand_id
1 'polypeptide(L)' 'MKLTKNLGMLLLSIWLILTGLIALTSFSFQGLPLIMGIIAIAAGVLILVGR' A
#
# COMPACT_ATOMS: atom_id res chain seq x y z
N MET A 1 -5.45 23.81 -0.96
CA MET A 1 -4.87 22.91 -2.00
C MET A 1 -3.62 22.18 -1.48
N LYS A 2 -3.75 21.33 -0.44
CA LYS A 2 -2.63 20.54 0.13
C LYS A 2 -2.95 19.04 0.29
N LEU A 3 -4.09 18.59 -0.22
CA LEU A 3 -4.55 17.21 -0.01
C LEU A 3 -3.74 16.22 -0.86
N THR A 4 -3.45 16.57 -2.12
CA THR A 4 -2.65 15.75 -3.05
C THR A 4 -1.21 15.49 -2.59
N LYS A 5 -0.61 16.39 -1.80
CA LYS A 5 0.77 16.23 -1.30
C LYS A 5 0.91 15.12 -0.24
N ASN A 6 -0.20 14.75 0.41
CA ASN A 6 -0.22 13.72 1.46
C ASN A 6 -1.10 12.51 1.09
N LEU A 7 -1.84 12.54 -0.02
CA LEU A 7 -2.67 11.40 -0.45
C LEU A 7 -1.83 10.15 -0.69
N GLY A 8 -0.64 10.28 -1.29
CA GLY A 8 0.31 9.16 -1.41
C GLY A 8 0.72 8.62 -0.04
N MET A 9 1.06 9.50 0.90
CA MET A 9 1.46 9.11 2.25
C MET A 9 0.33 8.41 3.02
N LEU A 10 -0.91 8.89 2.86
CA LEU A 10 -2.10 8.32 3.48
C LEU A 10 -2.42 6.94 2.88
N LEU A 11 -2.31 6.78 1.57
CA LEU A 11 -2.48 5.49 0.88
C LEU A 11 -1.39 4.48 1.25
N LEU A 12 -0.12 4.93 1.38
CA LEU A 12 0.98 4.10 1.87
C LEU A 12 0.72 3.60 3.29
N SER A 13 0.24 4.49 4.16
CA SER A 13 0.00 4.18 5.57
C SER A 13 -1.08 3.12 5.71
N ILE A 14 -2.18 3.25 4.96
CA ILE A 14 -3.25 2.26 4.90
C ILE A 14 -2.72 0.91 4.36
N TRP A 15 -1.90 0.95 3.31
CA TRP A 15 -1.31 -0.26 2.74
C TRP A 15 -0.38 -0.98 3.72
N LEU A 16 0.50 -0.25 4.43
CA LEU A 16 1.39 -0.83 5.44
C LEU A 16 0.61 -1.44 6.62
N ILE A 17 -0.48 -0.81 7.06
CA ILE A 17 -1.34 -1.34 8.13
C ILE A 17 -2.01 -2.64 7.68
N LEU A 18 -2.58 -2.68 6.47
CA LEU A 18 -3.21 -3.87 5.91
C LEU A 18 -2.19 -5.00 5.70
N THR A 19 -1.04 -4.70 5.12
CA THR A 19 0.02 -5.68 4.87
C THR A 19 0.59 -6.24 6.17
N GLY A 20 0.82 -5.41 7.19
CA GLY A 20 1.25 -5.84 8.51
C GLY A 20 0.22 -6.73 9.20
N LEU A 21 -1.07 -6.40 9.08
CA LEU A 21 -2.16 -7.18 9.66
C LEU A 21 -2.33 -8.55 8.96
N ILE A 22 -2.19 -8.59 7.63
CA ILE A 22 -2.20 -9.83 6.84
C ILE A 22 -1.00 -10.71 7.19
N ALA A 23 0.19 -10.11 7.35
CA ALA A 23 1.39 -10.83 7.78
C ALA A 23 1.23 -11.41 9.19
N LEU A 24 0.63 -10.65 10.12
CA LEU A 24 0.39 -11.09 11.50
C LEU A 24 -0.64 -12.21 11.59
N THR A 25 -1.66 -12.17 10.72
CA THR A 25 -2.71 -13.21 10.65
C THR A 25 -2.33 -14.39 9.76
N SER A 26 -1.16 -14.36 9.10
CA SER A 26 -0.62 -15.45 8.28
C SER A 26 -1.61 -16.03 7.25
N PHE A 27 -2.52 -15.20 6.73
CA PHE A 27 -3.45 -15.59 5.66
C PHE A 27 -2.68 -15.78 4.34
N SER A 28 -2.06 -16.95 4.20
CA SER A 28 -1.15 -17.28 3.11
C SER A 28 -1.91 -17.95 1.98
N PHE A 29 -2.72 -17.17 1.26
CA PHE A 29 -3.24 -17.59 -0.04
C PHE A 29 -2.17 -17.36 -1.10
N GLN A 30 -1.93 -18.36 -1.97
CA GLN A 30 -0.81 -18.36 -2.93
C GLN A 30 -0.79 -17.17 -3.92
N GLY A 31 -1.93 -16.49 -4.14
CA GLY A 31 -2.04 -15.28 -4.97
C GLY A 31 -2.16 -13.95 -4.21
N LEU A 32 -2.28 -13.98 -2.88
CA LEU A 32 -2.47 -12.80 -2.04
C LEU A 32 -1.22 -11.89 -2.01
N PRO A 33 0.02 -12.43 -1.95
CA PRO A 33 1.24 -11.64 -2.08
C PRO A 33 1.36 -10.93 -3.43
N LEU A 34 0.87 -11.56 -4.50
CA LEU A 34 0.94 -11.01 -5.86
C LEU A 34 0.03 -9.78 -5.99
N ILE A 35 -1.22 -9.88 -5.54
CA ILE A 35 -2.18 -8.77 -5.53
C ILE A 35 -1.70 -7.65 -4.60
N MET A 36 -1.21 -8.01 -3.41
CA MET A 36 -0.63 -7.03 -2.47
C MET A 36 0.58 -6.31 -3.06
N GLY A 37 1.45 -7.02 -3.77
CA GLY A 37 2.62 -6.45 -4.44
C GLY A 37 2.26 -5.47 -5.55
N ILE A 38 1.25 -5.78 -6.37
CA ILE A 38 0.76 -4.85 -7.41
C ILE A 38 0.21 -3.57 -6.78
N ILE A 39 -0.57 -3.68 -5.70
CA ILE A 39 -1.11 -2.52 -4.97
C ILE A 39 0.03 -1.74 -4.30
N ALA A 40 1.06 -2.41 -3.79
CA ALA A 40 2.25 -1.79 -3.20
C ALA A 40 3.00 -0.93 -4.20
N ILE A 41 3.24 -1.49 -5.39
CA ILE A 41 3.95 -0.81 -6.49
C ILE A 41 3.11 0.38 -6.96
N ALA A 42 1.80 0.19 -7.16
CA ALA A 42 0.90 1.28 -7.54
C ALA A 42 0.90 2.41 -6.49
N ALA A 43 0.80 2.08 -5.20
CA ALA A 43 0.88 3.05 -4.11
C ALA A 43 2.24 3.76 -4.09
N GLY A 44 3.35 3.01 -4.23
CA GLY A 44 4.72 3.52 -4.32
C GLY A 44 4.90 4.54 -5.44
N VAL A 45 4.44 4.21 -6.65
CA VAL A 45 4.50 5.09 -7.82
C VAL A 45 3.63 6.34 -7.59
N LEU A 46 2.43 6.18 -7.03
CA LEU A 46 1.53 7.31 -6.74
C LEU A 46 2.16 8.30 -5.74
N ILE A 47 2.92 7.80 -4.76
CA ILE A 47 3.68 8.62 -3.81
C ILE A 47 4.84 9.35 -4.48
N LEU A 48 5.56 8.66 -5.37
CA LEU A 48 6.72 9.23 -6.06
C LEU A 48 6.31 10.36 -7.00
N VAL A 49 5.18 10.20 -7.69
CA VAL A 49 4.60 11.21 -8.60
C VAL A 49 3.91 12.34 -7.83
N GLY A 50 3.41 12.07 -6.62
CA GLY A 50 2.76 13.07 -5.75
C GLY A 50 3.70 13.91 -4.87
N ARG A 51 5.01 13.64 -4.91
CA ARG A 51 6.05 14.41 -4.21
C ARG A 51 6.51 15.61 -5.03
#